data_AF-A0A0G0EK23-F1
#
_entry.id   AF-A0A0G0EK23-F1
#
_cell.length_a   1.000
_cell.length_b   1.000
_cell.length_c   1.000
_cell.angle_alpha   90.00
_cell.angle_beta   90.00
_cell.angle_gamma   90.00
#
_symmetry.space_group_name_H-M   'P 1'
#
loop_
_entity.id
_entity.type
_entity.pdbx_description
1 polymer ?
#
loop_
_entity_poly.entity_id
_entity_poly.type
_entity_poly.pdbx_seq_one_letter_code
_entity_poly.pdbx_strand_id
1 'polypeptide(L)'
;PFEKLYLEVPEKFSGVVINALGQRKAQMVNMQTAKSGVRFEYKISTKNLIGLRGELLTKTSGMSVVNSVFWDFEPEKEAVVWQRNGAIVSNEPGKALAYAIAHLQVRATSFVGPGEEVYKGMIIGLNNRQGDMNFNICKGKQLTGSDAAPFALAQKRLKLQALTFRIL
;
A
#
# COMPACT_ATOMS: atom_id res chain seq x y z
N PRO A 1 6.45 1.00 -22.60
CA PRO A 1 5.27 0.29 -23.13
C PRO A 1 4.00 0.97 -22.61
N PHE A 2 2.99 1.05 -23.46
CA PHE A 2 1.67 1.55 -23.13
C PHE A 2 0.65 0.42 -23.26
N GLU A 3 -0.34 0.47 -22.40
CA GLU A 3 -1.45 -0.47 -22.34
C GLU A 3 -2.77 0.26 -22.53
N LYS A 4 -3.70 -0.43 -23.20
CA LYS A 4 -5.11 -0.11 -23.21
C LYS A 4 -5.75 -0.68 -21.97
N LEU A 5 -6.35 0.17 -21.16
CA LEU A 5 -7.01 -0.19 -19.91
C LEU A 5 -8.52 -0.07 -20.10
N TYR A 6 -9.22 -1.17 -19.86
CA TYR A 6 -10.67 -1.27 -19.84
C TYR A 6 -11.14 -1.41 -18.40
N LEU A 7 -12.08 -0.54 -18.01
CA LEU A 7 -12.60 -0.46 -16.66
C LEU A 7 -14.12 -0.41 -16.67
N GLU A 8 -14.75 -1.19 -15.81
CA GLU A 8 -16.20 -1.12 -15.57
C GLU A 8 -16.44 -0.97 -14.07
N VAL A 9 -17.20 0.06 -13.71
CA VAL A 9 -17.58 0.35 -12.32
C VAL A 9 -19.01 0.88 -12.24
N PRO A 10 -19.71 0.67 -11.12
CA PRO A 10 -20.96 1.38 -10.84
C PRO A 10 -20.75 2.90 -10.88
N GLU A 11 -21.76 3.64 -11.31
CA GLU A 11 -21.70 5.11 -11.47
C GLU A 11 -21.26 5.83 -10.19
N LYS A 12 -21.67 5.30 -9.02
CA LYS A 12 -21.25 5.79 -7.69
C LYS A 12 -19.73 5.90 -7.51
N PHE A 13 -18.95 5.05 -8.17
CA PHE A 13 -17.49 5.01 -8.06
C PHE A 13 -16.76 5.60 -9.26
N SER A 14 -17.48 6.12 -10.25
CA SER A 14 -16.91 6.71 -11.48
C SER A 14 -15.88 7.81 -11.18
N GLY A 15 -16.21 8.77 -10.31
CA GLY A 15 -15.30 9.85 -9.91
C GLY A 15 -14.03 9.35 -9.21
N VAL A 16 -14.13 8.26 -8.46
CA VAL A 16 -12.97 7.64 -7.78
C VAL A 16 -11.98 7.08 -8.80
N VAL A 17 -12.49 6.42 -9.85
CA VAL A 17 -11.69 5.87 -10.94
C VAL A 17 -11.02 6.98 -11.75
N ILE A 18 -11.77 8.02 -12.13
CA ILE A 18 -11.25 9.17 -12.88
C ILE A 18 -10.10 9.84 -12.12
N ASN A 19 -10.27 10.06 -10.81
CA ASN A 19 -9.25 10.67 -9.98
C ASN A 19 -8.00 9.79 -9.86
N ALA A 20 -8.16 8.47 -9.62
CA ALA A 20 -7.03 7.55 -9.51
C ALA A 20 -6.21 7.47 -10.80
N LEU A 21 -6.87 7.49 -11.95
CA LEU A 21 -6.22 7.45 -13.27
C LEU A 21 -5.61 8.79 -13.66
N GLY A 22 -6.24 9.91 -13.29
CA GLY A 22 -5.70 11.25 -13.46
C GLY A 22 -4.39 11.44 -12.71
N GLN A 23 -4.31 10.98 -11.45
CA GLN A 23 -3.06 10.97 -10.67
C GLN A 23 -1.96 10.13 -11.34
N ARG A 24 -2.35 9.08 -12.06
CA ARG A 24 -1.45 8.19 -12.80
C ARG A 24 -1.12 8.66 -14.23
N LYS A 25 -1.55 9.88 -14.59
CA LYS A 25 -1.35 10.49 -15.92
C LYS A 25 -1.90 9.61 -17.06
N ALA A 26 -2.95 8.83 -16.79
CA ALA A 26 -3.61 8.04 -17.82
C ALA A 26 -4.45 8.96 -18.72
N GLN A 27 -4.44 8.67 -20.03
CA GLN A 27 -5.20 9.44 -21.02
C GLN A 27 -6.54 8.73 -21.26
N MET A 28 -7.66 9.44 -21.06
CA MET A 28 -8.98 8.90 -21.37
C MET A 28 -9.15 8.84 -22.89
N VAL A 29 -9.51 7.66 -23.40
CA VAL A 29 -9.78 7.42 -24.82
C VAL A 29 -11.28 7.44 -25.07
N ASN A 30 -12.05 6.81 -24.19
CA ASN A 30 -13.50 6.68 -24.32
C ASN A 30 -14.15 6.54 -22.95
N MET A 31 -15.39 7.01 -22.84
CA MET A 31 -16.25 6.84 -21.66
C MET A 31 -17.66 6.57 -22.14
N GLN A 32 -18.25 5.48 -21.68
CA GLN A 32 -19.61 5.08 -22.02
C GLN A 32 -20.41 4.81 -20.75
N THR A 33 -21.55 5.48 -20.64
CA THR A 33 -22.48 5.26 -19.54
C THR A 33 -23.56 4.29 -19.99
N ALA A 34 -23.70 3.18 -19.28
CA ALA A 34 -24.76 2.19 -19.47
C ALA A 34 -25.65 2.11 -18.22
N LYS A 35 -26.82 1.49 -18.33
CA LYS A 35 -27.71 1.28 -17.17
C LYS A 35 -27.06 0.47 -16.03
N SER A 36 -26.09 -0.39 -16.37
CA SER A 36 -25.37 -1.24 -15.41
C SER A 36 -24.18 -0.56 -14.74
N GLY A 37 -23.72 0.60 -15.25
CA GLY A 37 -22.52 1.27 -14.77
C GLY A 37 -21.81 2.06 -15.87
N VAL A 38 -20.60 2.50 -15.57
CA VAL A 38 -19.76 3.28 -16.47
C VAL A 38 -18.59 2.44 -16.94
N ARG A 39 -18.39 2.41 -18.25
CA ARG A 39 -17.25 1.79 -18.91
C ARG A 39 -16.27 2.86 -19.34
N PHE A 40 -14.99 2.64 -19.01
CA PHE A 40 -13.92 3.53 -19.40
C PHE A 40 -12.88 2.79 -20.23
N GLU A 41 -12.35 3.50 -21.23
CA GLU A 41 -11.15 3.11 -21.95
C GLU A 41 -10.08 4.17 -21.72
N TYR A 42 -8.93 3.73 -21.23
CA TYR A 42 -7.77 4.57 -21.00
C TYR A 42 -6.54 4.04 -21.71
N LYS A 43 -5.61 4.94 -22.01
CA LYS A 43 -4.25 4.63 -22.41
C LYS A 43 -3.32 5.01 -21.26
N ILE A 44 -2.54 4.06 -20.77
CA ILE A 44 -1.66 4.25 -19.61
C ILE A 44 -0.32 3.57 -19.84
N SER A 45 0.77 4.15 -19.33
CA SER A 45 2.07 3.48 -19.33
C SER A 45 2.03 2.28 -18.38
N THR A 46 2.62 1.15 -18.77
CA THR A 46 2.73 -0.05 -17.91
C THR A 46 3.34 0.30 -16.54
N LYS A 47 4.32 1.21 -16.48
CA LYS A 47 4.92 1.68 -15.21
C LYS A 47 3.89 2.32 -14.28
N ASN A 48 2.96 3.10 -14.84
CA ASN A 48 1.93 3.81 -14.08
C ASN A 48 0.73 2.92 -13.74
N LEU A 49 0.58 1.76 -14.41
CA LEU A 49 -0.50 0.80 -14.16
C LEU A 49 -0.27 -0.03 -12.89
N ILE A 50 0.99 -0.24 -12.49
CA ILE A 50 1.36 -1.10 -11.36
C ILE A 50 0.63 -0.67 -10.07
N GLY A 51 -0.01 -1.64 -9.41
CA GLY A 51 -0.75 -1.43 -8.16
C GLY A 51 -2.15 -0.84 -8.32
N LEU A 52 -2.57 -0.39 -9.52
CA LEU A 52 -3.90 0.19 -9.74
C LEU A 52 -5.02 -0.79 -9.40
N ARG A 53 -4.90 -2.06 -9.82
CA ARG A 53 -5.91 -3.09 -9.55
C ARG A 53 -6.17 -3.25 -8.06
N GLY A 54 -5.11 -3.26 -7.26
CA GLY A 54 -5.22 -3.39 -5.81
C GLY A 54 -5.89 -2.18 -5.17
N GLU A 55 -5.51 -0.99 -5.61
CA GLU A 55 -6.08 0.28 -5.16
C GLU A 55 -7.58 0.38 -5.48
N LEU A 56 -7.98 0.06 -6.72
CA LEU A 56 -9.38 0.11 -7.14
C LEU A 56 -10.23 -0.92 -6.40
N LEU A 57 -9.74 -2.13 -6.20
CA LEU A 57 -10.47 -3.14 -5.41
C LEU A 57 -10.81 -2.63 -4.01
N THR A 58 -9.87 -1.94 -3.34
CA THR A 58 -10.13 -1.35 -2.02
C THR A 58 -11.07 -0.15 -2.10
N LYS A 59 -10.87 0.75 -3.06
CA LYS A 59 -11.65 1.99 -3.19
C LYS A 59 -13.09 1.78 -3.69
N THR A 60 -13.33 0.72 -4.46
CA THR A 60 -14.65 0.40 -5.02
C THR A 60 -15.30 -0.81 -4.34
N SER A 61 -14.81 -1.19 -3.14
CA SER A 61 -15.33 -2.35 -2.37
C SER A 61 -15.43 -3.64 -3.20
N GLY A 62 -14.47 -3.89 -4.09
CA GLY A 62 -14.43 -5.07 -4.96
C GLY A 62 -15.32 -5.03 -6.20
N MET A 63 -16.08 -3.95 -6.43
CA MET A 63 -17.02 -3.84 -7.56
C MET A 63 -16.39 -3.38 -8.88
N SER A 64 -15.07 -3.22 -8.95
CA SER A 64 -14.37 -2.79 -10.16
C SER A 64 -13.89 -3.98 -10.98
N VAL A 65 -14.19 -3.95 -12.28
CA VAL A 65 -13.63 -4.88 -13.26
C VAL A 65 -12.54 -4.14 -14.02
N VAL A 66 -11.32 -4.68 -14.00
CA VAL A 66 -10.13 -4.08 -14.60
C VAL A 66 -9.49 -5.06 -15.55
N ASN A 67 -9.30 -4.69 -16.81
CA ASN A 67 -8.58 -5.46 -17.81
C ASN A 67 -7.59 -4.56 -18.54
N SER A 68 -6.38 -5.03 -18.79
CA SER A 68 -5.41 -4.30 -19.61
C SER A 68 -4.87 -5.18 -20.74
N VAL A 69 -4.54 -4.54 -21.85
CA VAL A 69 -3.96 -5.17 -23.03
C VAL A 69 -2.82 -4.30 -23.52
N PHE A 70 -1.70 -4.92 -23.90
CA PHE A 70 -0.59 -4.21 -24.53
C PHE A 70 -1.06 -3.47 -25.78
N TRP A 71 -0.70 -2.18 -25.89
CA TRP A 71 -1.03 -1.37 -27.05
C TRP A 71 0.18 -1.22 -27.97
N ASP A 72 1.20 -0.49 -27.52
CA ASP A 72 2.42 -0.19 -28.30
C ASP A 72 3.52 0.40 -27.39
N PHE A 73 4.70 0.64 -27.96
CA PHE A 73 5.78 1.41 -27.35
C PHE A 73 5.73 2.86 -27.83
N GLU A 74 5.71 3.80 -26.89
CA GLU A 74 5.84 5.24 -27.18
C GLU A 74 6.98 5.84 -26.35
N PRO A 75 7.50 7.03 -26.74
CA PRO A 75 8.43 7.79 -25.92
C PRO A 75 7.91 7.98 -24.50
N GLU A 76 8.84 7.97 -23.55
CA GLU A 76 8.49 8.08 -22.13
C GLU A 76 7.83 9.43 -21.83
N LYS A 77 6.61 9.37 -21.30
CA LYS A 77 5.88 10.53 -20.76
C LYS A 77 6.25 10.72 -19.29
N GLU A 78 5.85 11.87 -18.73
CA GLU A 78 6.07 12.19 -17.32
C GLU A 78 5.75 11.03 -16.39
N ALA A 79 6.75 10.65 -15.57
CA ALA A 79 6.58 9.65 -14.54
C ALA A 79 5.71 10.20 -13.41
N VAL A 80 4.87 9.33 -12.84
CA VAL A 80 4.07 9.67 -11.66
C VAL A 80 5.01 9.76 -10.46
N VAL A 81 4.94 10.88 -9.73
CA VAL A 81 5.67 11.04 -8.47
C VAL A 81 4.93 10.26 -7.38
N TRP A 82 5.41 9.06 -7.10
CA TRP A 82 4.92 8.24 -5.99
C TRP A 82 5.46 8.77 -4.67
N GLN A 83 4.59 9.36 -3.86
CA GLN A 83 4.91 9.66 -2.47
C GLN A 83 4.81 8.37 -1.68
N ARG A 84 5.92 7.63 -1.57
CA ARG A 84 5.98 6.37 -0.81
C ARG A 84 6.32 6.67 0.65
N ASN A 85 5.57 6.06 1.55
CA ASN A 85 5.91 6.00 2.97
C ASN A 85 7.23 5.26 3.18
N GLY A 86 8.03 5.69 4.15
CA GLY A 86 9.30 5.03 4.48
C GLY A 86 9.12 3.63 5.07
N ALA A 87 10.14 2.79 4.94
CA ALA A 87 10.18 1.49 5.60
C ALA A 87 10.77 1.63 7.02
N ILE A 88 10.27 0.82 7.96
CA ILE A 88 10.91 0.63 9.26
C ILE A 88 11.77 -0.62 9.19
N VAL A 89 13.07 -0.47 9.45
CA VAL A 89 14.05 -1.55 9.33
C VAL A 89 14.56 -1.96 10.71
N SER A 90 14.65 -3.27 10.96
CA SER A 90 15.19 -3.79 12.21
C SER A 90 16.71 -3.62 12.28
N ASN A 91 17.21 -3.09 13.39
CA ASN A 91 18.65 -2.90 13.62
C ASN A 91 19.38 -4.16 14.11
N GLU A 92 18.67 -5.01 14.86
CA GLU A 92 19.26 -6.16 15.56
C GLU A 92 18.38 -7.40 15.35
N PRO A 93 18.97 -8.61 15.33
CA PRO A 93 18.21 -9.85 15.33
C PRO A 93 17.71 -10.19 16.74
N GLY A 94 16.56 -10.85 16.84
CA GLY A 94 16.00 -11.31 18.12
C GLY A 94 14.49 -11.44 18.08
N LYS A 95 13.87 -11.60 19.26
CA LYS A 95 12.40 -11.68 19.40
C LYS A 95 11.80 -10.29 19.55
N ALA A 96 10.70 -10.04 18.84
CA ALA A 96 9.99 -8.77 18.90
C ALA A 96 9.24 -8.62 20.23
N LEU A 97 9.56 -7.59 21.01
CA LEU A 97 8.93 -7.34 22.30
C LEU A 97 7.63 -6.54 22.12
N ALA A 98 6.56 -6.94 22.81
CA ALA A 98 5.26 -6.25 22.76
C ALA A 98 5.37 -4.75 23.08
N TYR A 99 6.23 -4.41 24.05
CA TYR A 99 6.54 -3.04 24.44
C TYR A 99 7.15 -2.22 23.30
N ALA A 100 8.17 -2.75 22.62
CA ALA A 100 8.83 -2.07 21.52
C ALA A 100 7.88 -1.90 20.32
N ILE A 101 7.03 -2.90 20.06
CA ILE A 101 5.96 -2.82 19.05
C ILE A 101 4.97 -1.70 19.38
N ALA A 102 4.53 -1.58 20.64
CA ALA A 102 3.60 -0.52 21.04
C ALA A 102 4.21 0.87 20.82
N HIS A 103 5.49 1.05 21.15
CA HIS A 103 6.21 2.29 20.86
C HIS A 103 6.34 2.57 19.36
N LEU A 104 6.59 1.54 18.55
CA LEU A 104 6.64 1.65 17.10
C LEU A 104 5.27 2.05 16.52
N GLN A 105 4.18 1.48 17.05
CA GLN A 105 2.80 1.70 16.57
C GLN A 105 2.31 3.14 16.70
N VAL A 106 2.92 3.95 17.57
CA VAL A 106 2.62 5.39 17.67
C VAL A 106 3.09 6.15 16.42
N ARG A 107 4.14 5.67 15.74
CA ARG A 107 4.81 6.37 14.63
C ARG A 107 4.73 5.64 13.28
N ALA A 108 4.39 4.35 13.30
CA ALA A 108 4.42 3.47 12.15
C ALA A 108 3.37 2.37 12.28
N THR A 109 3.00 1.73 11.18
CA THR A 109 2.19 0.50 11.20
C THR A 109 3.10 -0.71 11.26
N SER A 110 2.96 -1.56 12.27
CA SER A 110 3.82 -2.75 12.44
C SER A 110 3.32 -3.94 11.61
N PHE A 111 4.26 -4.71 11.06
CA PHE A 111 3.99 -5.96 10.34
C PHE A 111 4.21 -7.20 11.21
N VAL A 112 5.16 -7.11 12.15
CA VAL A 112 5.50 -8.17 13.09
C VAL A 112 4.64 -8.12 14.36
N GLY A 113 4.35 -9.29 14.92
CA GLY A 113 3.66 -9.45 16.21
C GLY A 113 4.63 -9.69 17.38
N PRO A 114 4.13 -9.61 18.63
CA PRO A 114 4.95 -9.96 19.80
C PRO A 114 5.44 -11.41 19.75
N GLY A 115 6.70 -11.64 20.09
CA GLY A 115 7.34 -12.96 20.10
C GLY A 115 7.82 -13.44 18.73
N GLU A 116 7.54 -12.71 17.65
CA GLU A 116 8.01 -13.04 16.30
C GLU A 116 9.51 -12.79 16.19
N GLU A 117 10.23 -13.73 15.56
CA GLU A 117 11.66 -13.62 15.35
C GLU A 117 11.96 -12.69 14.18
N VAL A 118 12.82 -11.71 14.43
CA VAL A 118 13.28 -10.73 13.44
C VAL A 118 14.77 -10.87 13.21
N TYR A 119 15.21 -10.52 12.01
CA TYR A 119 16.62 -10.44 11.66
C TYR A 119 17.02 -8.99 11.36
N LYS A 120 18.32 -8.69 11.45
CA LYS A 120 18.88 -7.38 11.11
C LYS A 120 18.61 -7.06 9.63
N GLY A 121 18.07 -5.88 9.34
CA GLY A 121 17.68 -5.48 8.00
C GLY A 121 16.25 -5.89 7.59
N MET A 122 15.53 -6.63 8.44
CA MET A 122 14.12 -6.99 8.17
C MET A 122 13.23 -5.75 8.18
N ILE A 123 12.34 -5.62 7.20
CA ILE A 123 11.29 -4.60 7.20
C ILE A 123 10.20 -5.01 8.18
N ILE A 124 10.11 -4.29 9.30
CA ILE A 124 9.22 -4.60 10.43
C ILE A 124 7.96 -3.73 10.46
N GLY A 125 7.88 -2.70 9.60
CA GLY A 125 6.71 -1.84 9.52
C GLY A 125 6.79 -0.77 8.43
N LEU A 126 5.70 0.01 8.34
CA LEU A 126 5.55 1.15 7.44
C LEU A 126 5.55 2.45 8.23
N ASN A 127 6.49 3.35 7.93
CA ASN A 127 6.56 4.67 8.54
C ASN A 127 5.35 5.53 8.12
N ASN A 128 4.84 6.36 9.02
CA ASN A 128 3.78 7.32 8.68
C ASN A 128 4.31 8.51 7.87
N ARG A 129 5.63 8.70 7.84
CA ARG A 129 6.33 9.75 7.08
C ARG A 129 7.18 9.16 5.96
N GLN A 130 7.66 10.04 5.09
CA GLN A 130 8.70 9.69 4.12
C GLN A 130 10.04 9.48 4.81
N GLY A 131 10.88 8.66 4.20
CA GLY A 131 12.21 8.33 4.72
C GLY A 131 12.21 7.09 5.61
N ASP A 132 13.19 6.23 5.36
CA ASP A 132 13.37 4.99 6.09
C ASP A 132 13.86 5.27 7.51
N MET A 133 13.40 4.47 8.47
CA MET A 133 13.79 4.60 9.87
C MET A 133 14.28 3.27 10.41
N ASN A 134 15.45 3.32 11.01
CA ASN A 134 16.05 2.22 11.72
C ASN A 134 15.47 2.14 13.13
N PHE A 135 14.84 1.02 13.49
CA PHE A 135 14.22 0.82 14.80
C PHE A 135 14.67 -0.50 15.42
N ASN A 136 14.91 -0.50 16.73
CA ASN A 136 15.24 -1.72 17.45
C ASN A 136 13.99 -2.25 18.15
N ILE A 137 13.51 -3.40 17.70
CA ILE A 137 12.31 -4.05 18.22
C ILE A 137 12.60 -5.12 19.29
N CYS A 138 13.87 -5.44 19.49
CA CYS A 138 14.35 -6.45 20.44
C CYS A 138 14.79 -5.86 21.79
N LYS A 139 15.01 -4.54 21.87
CA LYS A 139 15.36 -3.87 23.12
C LYS A 139 14.13 -3.53 23.95
N GLY A 140 14.05 -4.12 25.13
CA GLY A 140 13.17 -3.66 26.21
C GLY A 140 13.83 -2.47 26.92
N LYS A 141 13.03 -1.50 27.36
CA LYS A 141 13.52 -0.49 28.31
C LYS A 141 13.82 -1.22 29.63
N GLN A 142 15.01 -1.04 30.20
CA GLN A 142 15.22 -1.38 31.61
C GLN A 142 14.31 -0.46 32.43
N LEU A 143 13.25 -1.02 33.01
CA LEU A 143 12.37 -0.29 33.92
C LEU A 143 13.10 -0.14 35.26
N THR A 144 13.62 1.05 35.55
CA THR A 144 14.02 1.47 36.90
C THR A 144 12.86 2.09 37.69
N GLY A 145 11.62 1.97 37.21
CA GLY A 145 10.44 2.53 37.87
C GLY A 145 9.22 1.63 37.67
N SER A 146 8.62 1.24 38.79
CA SER A 146 7.40 0.45 38.91
C SER A 146 6.22 1.16 38.25
N ASP A 147 5.70 0.59 37.17
CA ASP A 147 4.30 0.72 36.71
C ASP A 147 4.04 -0.36 35.64
N ALA A 148 3.83 -1.59 36.12
CA ALA A 148 3.43 -2.72 35.28
C ALA A 148 1.92 -2.66 35.02
N ALA A 149 1.50 -1.82 34.06
CA ALA A 149 0.15 -1.88 33.52
C ALA A 149 0.09 -2.93 32.39
N PRO A 150 -0.90 -3.85 32.35
CA PRO A 150 -1.13 -4.70 31.21
C PRO A 150 -1.64 -3.83 30.05
N PHE A 151 -0.72 -3.33 29.23
CA PHE A 151 -1.05 -2.47 28.09
C PHE A 151 -1.57 -3.34 26.94
N ALA A 152 -2.83 -3.76 27.07
CA ALA A 152 -3.60 -4.37 26.00
C ALA A 152 -4.00 -3.29 24.99
N LEU A 153 -3.02 -2.79 24.22
CA LEU A 153 -3.32 -1.98 23.04
C LEU A 153 -3.93 -2.88 21.97
N ALA A 154 -5.06 -2.45 21.43
CA ALA A 154 -5.62 -2.99 20.20
C ALA A 154 -4.55 -2.92 19.10
N GLN A 155 -3.95 -4.07 18.77
CA GLN A 155 -2.86 -4.15 17.81
C GLN A 155 -3.40 -3.81 16.41
N LYS A 156 -3.13 -2.60 15.92
CA LYS A 156 -3.21 -2.30 14.49
C LYS A 156 -2.10 -3.05 13.77
N ARG A 157 -2.34 -4.34 13.51
CA ARG A 157 -1.44 -5.20 12.74
C ARG A 157 -1.92 -5.23 11.30
N LEU A 158 -1.06 -4.84 10.37
CA LEU A 158 -1.24 -5.23 8.98
C LEU A 158 -0.68 -6.64 8.82
N LYS A 159 -1.53 -7.64 8.58
CA LYS A 159 -1.03 -8.98 8.22
C LYS A 159 -0.30 -8.85 6.87
N LEU A 160 0.93 -9.37 6.77
CA LEU A 160 1.69 -9.41 5.50
C LEU A 160 0.90 -10.09 4.36
N GLN A 161 -0.03 -10.98 4.67
CA GLN A 161 -0.96 -11.56 3.70
C GLN A 161 -1.88 -10.52 3.01
N ALA A 162 -2.17 -9.40 3.66
CA ALA A 162 -2.89 -8.26 3.06
C ALA A 162 -2.00 -7.41 2.14
N LEU A 163 -0.68 -7.57 2.25
CA LEU A 163 0.33 -7.00 1.34
C LEU A 163 0.67 -7.99 0.22
N THR A 164 -0.30 -8.81 -0.20
CA THR A 164 -0.12 -9.85 -1.21
C THR A 164 0.62 -9.26 -2.42
N PHE A 165 1.63 -9.99 -2.92
CA PHE A 165 2.34 -9.74 -4.17
C PHE A 165 1.35 -9.60 -5.35
N ARG A 166 0.69 -8.45 -5.47
CA ARG A 166 -0.20 -8.08 -6.58
C ARG A 166 0.59 -7.37 -7.69
N ILE A 167 1.83 -7.83 -7.91
CA ILE A 167 2.76 -7.35 -8.95
C ILE A 167 2.85 -8.35 -10.12
N LEU A 168 2.16 -9.49 -10.05
CA LEU A 168 1.97 -10.40 -11.18
C LEU A 168 0.47 -10.49 -11.52
#